data_AF-A0A978S1A7-F1
#
_entry.id   AF-A0A978S1A7-F1
#
_cell.length_a   1.000
_cell.length_b   1.000
_cell.length_c   1.000
_cell.angle_alpha   90.00
_cell.angle_beta   90.00
_cell.angle_gamma   90.00
#
_symmetry.space_group_name_H-M   'P 1'
#
loop_
_entity.id
_entity.type
_entity.pdbx_description
1 polymer ?
#
loop_
_entity_poly.entity_id
_entity_poly.type
_entity_poly.pdbx_seq_one_letter_code
_entity_poly.pdbx_strand_id
1 'polypeptide(L)' 'MSLDSAQLLDPTLLRAARQVYRYYKDVHQDRMPRPLGVVMDRFSYRGHLVFRKRPALLITECFVTFEQIESGLY' A
#
# COMPACT_ATOMS: atom_id res chain seq x y z
N MET A 1 -16.57 9.99 -14.72
CA MET A 1 -16.31 8.54 -14.51
C MET A 1 -15.31 8.43 -13.38
N SER A 2 -15.82 8.37 -12.16
CA SER A 2 -15.04 8.22 -10.94
C SER A 2 -14.35 6.86 -10.98
N LEU A 3 -13.03 6.85 -10.86
CA LEU A 3 -12.23 5.63 -10.76
C LEU A 3 -12.36 5.09 -9.33
N ASP A 4 -13.59 4.78 -8.90
CA ASP A 4 -13.88 4.12 -7.63
C ASP A 4 -13.58 2.62 -7.77
N SER A 5 -12.36 2.31 -8.24
CA SER A 5 -11.81 0.98 -8.17
C SER A 5 -11.29 0.76 -6.75
N ALA A 6 -12.22 0.62 -5.80
CA ALA A 6 -12.15 -0.51 -4.88
C ALA A 6 -12.32 -1.81 -5.70
N GLN A 7 -11.47 -2.00 -6.71
CA GLN A 7 -11.22 -3.31 -7.29
C GLN A 7 -10.81 -4.15 -6.11
N LEU A 8 -11.57 -5.21 -5.83
CA LEU A 8 -11.28 -6.22 -4.82
C LEU A 8 -9.80 -6.55 -4.90
N LEU A 9 -8.99 -5.89 -4.07
CA LEU A 9 -7.58 -6.17 -3.95
C LEU A 9 -7.50 -7.61 -3.47
N ASP A 10 -6.67 -8.42 -4.12
CA ASP A 10 -6.38 -9.77 -3.64
C ASP A 10 -6.09 -9.69 -2.13
N PRO A 11 -6.82 -10.42 -1.28
CA PRO A 11 -6.61 -10.37 0.17
C PRO A 11 -5.16 -10.69 0.56
N THR A 12 -4.45 -11.47 -0.26
CA THR A 12 -3.02 -11.77 -0.08
C THR A 12 -2.17 -10.53 -0.32
N LEU A 13 -2.48 -9.76 -1.37
CA LEU A 13 -1.79 -8.51 -1.70
C LEU A 13 -2.03 -7.44 -0.64
N LEU A 14 -3.27 -7.32 -0.16
CA LEU A 14 -3.61 -6.41 0.93
C LEU A 14 -2.90 -6.78 2.23
N ARG A 15 -2.79 -8.09 2.54
CA ARG A 15 -2.03 -8.58 3.70
C ARG A 15 -0.55 -8.24 3.60
N ALA A 16 0.05 -8.41 2.42
CA ALA A 16 1.45 -8.08 2.20
C ALA A 16 1.70 -6.57 2.32
N ALA A 17 0.83 -5.73 1.74
CA ALA A 17 0.90 -4.27 1.91
C ALA A 17 0.82 -3.84 3.39
N ARG A 18 -0.06 -4.48 4.17
CA ARG A 18 -0.16 -4.27 5.63
C ARG A 18 1.14 -4.63 6.36
N GLN A 19 1.79 -5.72 5.99
CA GLN A 19 3.06 -6.12 6.61
C GLN A 19 4.16 -5.09 6.35
N VAL A 20 4.28 -4.61 5.10
CA VAL A 20 5.23 -3.54 4.74
C VAL A 20 4.97 -2.27 5.57
N TYR A 21 3.70 -1.87 5.69
CA TYR A 21 3.35 -0.69 6.48
C TYR A 21 3.63 -0.87 7.98
N ARG A 22 3.31 -2.03 8.56
CA ARG A 22 3.57 -2.32 9.98
C ARG A 22 5.06 -2.30 10.29
N TYR A 23 5.88 -2.95 9.47
CA TYR A 23 7.33 -2.93 9.62
C TYR A 23 7.87 -1.51 9.64
N TYR A 24 7.38 -0.65 8.74
CA TYR A 24 7.77 0.75 8.74
C TYR A 24 7.38 1.49 10.02
N LYS A 25 6.15 1.28 10.51
CA LYS A 25 5.66 1.89 11.75
C LYS A 25 6.47 1.43 12.97
N ASP A 26 6.78 0.13 13.04
CA ASP A 26 7.53 -0.45 14.16
C ASP A 26 8.97 0.09 14.21
N VAL A 27 9.60 0.30 13.05
CA VAL A 27 10.95 0.88 12.94
C VAL A 27 10.95 2.41 13.17
N HIS A 28 9.87 3.10 12.79
CA HIS A 28 9.80 4.56 12.80
C HIS A 28 8.71 5.05 13.75
N GLN A 29 9.03 5.08 15.05
CA GLN A 29 8.16 5.57 16.11
C GLN A 29 7.96 7.11 16.01
N ASP A 30 6.90 7.51 15.30
CA ASP A 30 6.27 8.85 15.23
C ASP A 30 7.06 10.02 14.63
N ARG A 31 8.33 9.85 14.25
CA ARG A 31 9.16 10.97 13.73
C ARG A 31 9.22 11.10 12.21
N MET A 32 8.60 10.18 11.46
CA MET A 32 8.68 10.13 10.00
C MET A 32 7.36 10.51 9.33
N PRO A 33 7.38 11.07 8.10
CA PRO A 33 6.18 11.40 7.36
C PRO A 33 5.31 10.17 7.12
N ARG A 34 3.98 10.34 7.17
CA ARG A 34 3.02 9.28 6.80
C ARG A 34 3.19 8.97 5.31
N PRO A 35 3.45 7.71 4.93
CA PRO A 35 3.44 7.31 3.52
C PRO A 35 2.02 7.49 2.96
N LEU A 36 1.94 7.81 1.67
CA LEU A 36 0.67 7.93 0.95
C LEU A 36 0.07 6.55 0.63
N GLY A 37 0.91 5.51 0.60
CA GLY A 37 0.48 4.13 0.37
C GLY A 37 1.68 3.22 0.10
N VAL A 38 1.39 2.01 -0.37
CA VAL A 38 2.39 0.99 -0.70
C VAL A 38 2.20 0.59 -2.16
N VAL A 39 3.29 0.59 -2.93
CA VAL A 39 3.31 -0.06 -4.25
C VAL A 39 3.69 -1.51 -4.05
N MET A 40 2.88 -2.41 -4.60
CA MET A 40 3.05 -3.85 -4.51
C MET A 40 3.12 -4.44 -5.91
N ASP A 41 4.11 -5.29 -6.16
CA ASP A 41 4.12 -6.16 -7.34
C ASP A 41 3.15 -7.32 -7.12
N ARG A 42 2.27 -7.56 -8.09
CA ARG A 42 1.16 -8.53 -8.00
C ARG A 42 1.63 -9.99 -8.02
N PHE A 43 2.85 -10.27 -8.47
CA PHE A 43 3.36 -11.63 -8.63
C PHE A 43 4.31 -12.03 -7.51
N SER A 44 5.18 -11.12 -7.11
CA SER A 44 6.19 -11.34 -6.07
C SER A 44 5.73 -10.92 -4.68
N TYR A 45 4.61 -10.19 -4.57
CA TYR A 45 4.12 -9.57 -3.33
C TYR A 45 5.18 -8.71 -2.62
N ARG A 46 6.21 -8.27 -3.37
CA ARG A 46 7.19 -7.30 -2.88
C ARG A 46 6.68 -5.90 -3.09
N GLY A 47 7.00 -5.01 -2.17
CA GLY A 47 6.54 -3.65 -2.27
C GLY A 47 7.40 -2.65 -1.55
N HIS A 48 7.11 -1.40 -1.81
CA HIS A 48 7.82 -0.26 -1.25
C HIS A 48 6.84 0.88 -0.92
N LEU A 49 7.23 1.68 0.06
CA LEU A 49 6.44 2.82 0.50
C LEU A 49 6.54 3.96 -0.50
N VAL A 50 5.41 4.61 -0.73
CA VAL A 50 5.34 5.80 -1.57
C VAL A 50 5.01 7.01 -0.72
N PHE A 51 5.85 8.04 -0.83
CA PHE A 51 5.67 9.32 -0.17
C PHE A 51 5.26 10.44 -1.15
N ARG A 52 5.18 10.14 -2.44
CA ARG A 52 4.87 11.11 -3.52
C ARG A 52 3.52 10.82 -4.15
N LYS A 53 2.75 11.86 -4.48
CA LYS A 53 1.35 11.75 -4.94
C LYS A 53 1.14 11.00 -6.26
N ARG A 54 2.20 10.79 -7.05
CA ARG A 54 2.14 10.10 -8.35
C ARG A 54 3.34 9.17 -8.51
N PRO A 55 3.31 7.96 -7.93
CA PRO A 55 4.32 6.96 -8.25
C PRO A 55 4.17 6.54 -9.72
N ALA A 56 5.30 6.35 -10.41
CA ALA A 56 5.30 5.65 -11.69
C ALA A 56 5.14 4.16 -11.39
N LEU A 57 3.98 3.60 -11.76
CA LEU A 57 3.67 2.19 -11.55
C LEU A 57 4.09 1.38 -12.78
N LEU A 58 4.68 0.22 -12.55
CA LEU A 58 4.83 -0.80 -13.58
C LEU A 58 3.50 -1.50 -13.86
N ILE A 59 3.43 -2.19 -15.00
CA ILE A 59 2.25 -2.97 -15.42
C ILE A 59 1.87 -4.02 -14.38
N THR A 60 2.87 -4.62 -13.73
CA THR A 60 2.71 -5.66 -12.71
C THR A 60 2.46 -5.09 -11.32
N GLU A 61 2.55 -3.78 -11.16
CA GLU A 61 2.41 -3.13 -9.86
C GLU A 61 0.97 -2.69 -9.60
N CYS A 62 0.67 -2.54 -8.32
CA CYS A 62 -0.58 -2.02 -7.82
C CYS A 62 -0.27 -1.07 -6.67
N PHE A 63 -0.94 0.09 -6.67
CA PHE A 63 -0.86 1.00 -5.56
C PHE A 63 -1.99 0.70 -4.58
N VAL A 64 -1.62 0.37 -3.35
CA VAL A 64 -2.54 0.16 -2.23
C VAL A 64 -2.52 1.42 -1.38
N THR A 65 -3.66 2.12 -1.30
CA THR A 65 -3.76 3.35 -0.50
C THR A 65 -3.80 3.03 0.97
N PHE A 66 -3.45 4.02 1.78
CA PHE A 66 -3.43 3.82 3.21
C PHE A 66 -4.83 3.60 3.80
N GLU A 67 -5.85 4.24 3.24
CA GLU A 67 -7.25 4.02 3.61
C GLU A 67 -7.65 2.56 3.43
N GLN A 68 -7.16 1.88 2.38
CA GLN A 68 -7.43 0.46 2.14
C GLN A 68 -6.68 -0.46 3.11
N ILE A 69 -5.46 -0.07 3.50
CA ILE A 69 -4.65 -0.81 4.47
C ILE A 69 -5.35 -0.79 5.84
N GLU A 70 -5.87 0.37 6.26
CA GLU A 70 -6.54 0.59 7.53
C GLU A 70 -8.01 0.13 7.56
N SER A 71 -8.72 0.10 6.44
CA SER A 71 -10.17 -0.19 6.40
C SER A 71 -10.57 -1.58 6.89
N GLY A 72 -9.64 -2.53 7.00
CA GLY A 72 -9.89 -3.85 7.59
C GLY A 72 -9.30 -4.03 9.00
N LEU A 73 -9.05 -2.93 9.71
CA LEU A 73 -8.67 -2.93 11.14
C LEU A 73 -9.86 -2.63 12.08
N TYR A 74 -11.07 -2.44 11.54
CA TYR A 74 -12.34 -2.27 12.27
C TYR A 74 -13.32 -3.37 11.88
#